data_AF-A0A401Q168-F1
#
_entry.id   AF-A0A401Q168-F1
#
_cell.length_a   1.000
_cell.length_b   1.000
_cell.length_c   1.000
_cell.angle_alpha   90.00
_cell.angle_beta   90.00
_cell.angle_gamma   90.00
#
_symmetry.space_group_name_H-M   'P 1'
#
loop_
_entity.id
_entity.type
_entity.pdbx_description
1 polymer ?
#
loop_
_entity_poly.entity_id
_entity_poly.type
_entity_poly.pdbx_seq_one_letter_code
_entity_poly.pdbx_strand_id
1 'polypeptide(L)'
;CIVKITGDMTMSFPSGIIKVFTSNPSPAVLSFRIRNTSKFEQILPNAQLVYSDPSQSDSNTKDFWMNMQTLTAYLKKLAEQNPSSSYYNVDILKYQVSSNGIQSTPLNLATYWKCSLTTTDIRVDYKYNPEAMVSPAVLSNVQILMPVDGGVTCMQSLPTAIWNAEQKKALWKLSEISEKSENGGSGSLRAKFDLSEGPTKPSTLAVQFVSEGSTLSGADVELVGTGYRLSLIKKRFATGRYMADC
;
A
#
# COMPACT_ATOMS: atom_id res chain seq x y z
N CYS A 1 4.78 -12.37 13.86
CA CYS A 1 4.57 -11.37 12.79
C CYS A 1 3.13 -10.88 12.88
N ILE A 2 2.91 -9.57 13.03
CA ILE A 2 1.57 -8.96 13.08
C ILE A 2 1.39 -8.20 11.78
N VAL A 3 0.30 -8.49 11.06
CA VAL A 3 0.03 -7.91 9.74
C VAL A 3 -1.36 -7.31 9.75
N LYS A 4 -1.47 -6.10 9.21
CA LYS A 4 -2.76 -5.43 8.98
C LYS A 4 -2.73 -4.83 7.59
N ILE A 5 -3.63 -5.30 6.73
CA ILE A 5 -3.76 -4.84 5.35
C ILE A 5 -5.07 -4.08 5.25
N THR A 6 -4.98 -2.82 4.87
CA THR A 6 -6.13 -1.95 4.61
C THR A 6 -6.06 -1.43 3.19
N GLY A 7 -7.20 -1.22 2.55
CA GLY A 7 -7.28 -0.61 1.25
C GLY A 7 -8.46 0.35 1.13
N ASP A 8 -8.40 1.16 0.10
CA ASP A 8 -9.44 2.07 -0.33
C ASP A 8 -9.73 1.82 -1.81
N MET A 9 -10.96 2.11 -2.21
CA MET A 9 -11.39 2.10 -3.59
C MET A 9 -11.92 3.48 -3.95
N THR A 10 -11.33 4.07 -4.98
CA THR A 10 -11.70 5.38 -5.51
C THR A 10 -12.13 5.23 -6.96
N MET A 11 -13.22 5.91 -7.33
CA MET A 11 -13.63 6.05 -8.73
C MET A 11 -13.33 7.46 -9.21
N SER A 12 -12.68 7.57 -10.37
CA SER A 12 -12.35 8.85 -11.01
C SER A 12 -13.31 9.13 -12.16
N PHE A 13 -13.92 10.31 -12.13
CA PHE A 13 -14.89 10.74 -13.14
C PHE A 13 -14.31 11.87 -13.99
N PRO A 14 -14.40 11.81 -15.33
CA PRO A 14 -13.93 12.91 -16.18
C PRO A 14 -14.81 14.15 -15.97
N SER A 15 -14.22 15.34 -16.04
CA SER A 15 -14.93 16.60 -15.76
C SER A 15 -16.22 16.80 -16.58
N GLY A 16 -16.23 16.32 -17.83
CA GLY A 16 -17.39 16.38 -18.71
C GLY A 16 -18.62 15.60 -18.24
N ILE A 17 -18.48 14.63 -17.31
CA ILE A 17 -19.62 13.82 -16.85
C ILE A 17 -20.69 14.66 -16.16
N ILE A 18 -20.29 15.76 -15.52
CA ILE A 18 -21.19 16.60 -14.72
C ILE A 18 -22.28 17.16 -15.63
N LYS A 19 -21.90 17.66 -16.81
CA LYS A 19 -22.86 18.17 -17.80
C LYS A 19 -23.86 17.09 -18.20
N VAL A 20 -23.39 15.86 -18.45
CA VAL A 20 -24.24 14.71 -18.81
C VAL A 20 -25.26 14.42 -17.72
N PHE A 21 -24.81 14.26 -16.46
CA PHE A 21 -25.69 14.00 -15.33
C PHE A 21 -26.67 15.13 -15.04
N THR A 22 -26.31 16.38 -15.31
CA THR A 22 -27.24 17.52 -15.14
C THR A 22 -28.23 17.67 -16.27
N SER A 23 -27.87 17.26 -17.48
CA SER A 23 -28.73 17.37 -18.67
C SER A 23 -29.72 16.23 -18.82
N ASN A 24 -29.49 15.10 -18.12
CA ASN A 24 -30.36 13.93 -18.14
C ASN A 24 -31.04 13.77 -16.78
N PRO A 25 -32.39 13.89 -16.68
CA PRO A 25 -33.10 13.77 -15.42
C PRO A 25 -33.07 12.35 -14.83
N SER A 26 -32.74 11.33 -15.64
CA SER A 26 -32.67 9.93 -15.24
C SER A 26 -31.45 9.25 -15.89
N PRO A 27 -30.23 9.56 -15.44
CA PRO A 27 -29.03 8.89 -15.95
C PRO A 27 -29.09 7.39 -15.61
N ALA A 28 -28.45 6.56 -16.45
CA ALA A 28 -28.27 5.14 -16.14
C ALA A 28 -27.60 4.99 -14.76
N VAL A 29 -28.03 4.03 -13.95
CA VAL A 29 -27.46 3.80 -12.62
C VAL A 29 -26.06 3.19 -12.76
N LEU A 30 -25.05 3.84 -12.17
CA LEU A 30 -23.71 3.28 -12.11
C LEU A 30 -23.71 2.15 -11.09
N SER A 31 -23.59 0.92 -11.60
CA SER A 31 -23.57 -0.30 -10.79
C SER A 31 -22.24 -1.01 -11.00
N PHE A 32 -21.68 -1.57 -9.94
CA PHE A 32 -20.40 -2.27 -10.00
C PHE A 32 -20.37 -3.44 -9.04
N ARG A 33 -19.53 -4.42 -9.37
CA ARG A 33 -19.27 -5.60 -8.55
C ARG A 33 -17.81 -5.65 -8.18
N ILE A 34 -17.55 -5.94 -6.92
CA ILE A 34 -16.23 -6.30 -6.44
C ILE A 34 -16.14 -7.82 -6.41
N ARG A 35 -15.10 -8.37 -7.05
CA ARG A 35 -14.77 -9.79 -7.06
C ARG A 35 -13.61 -10.08 -6.11
N ASN A 36 -13.46 -11.34 -5.74
CA ASN A 36 -12.41 -11.85 -4.85
C ASN A 36 -12.46 -11.20 -3.45
N THR A 37 -13.66 -10.98 -2.93
CA THR A 37 -13.89 -10.39 -1.61
C THR A 37 -13.78 -11.38 -0.46
N SER A 38 -13.48 -12.66 -0.73
CA SER A 38 -13.43 -13.71 0.29
C SER A 38 -12.43 -13.44 1.42
N LYS A 39 -11.39 -12.64 1.16
CA LYS A 39 -10.41 -12.19 2.16
C LYS A 39 -10.79 -10.89 2.88
N PHE A 40 -11.93 -10.26 2.56
CA PHE A 40 -12.33 -9.02 3.21
C PHE A 40 -12.91 -9.32 4.60
N GLU A 41 -12.23 -8.87 5.66
CA GLU A 41 -12.74 -8.96 7.04
C GLU A 41 -13.75 -7.87 7.32
N GLN A 42 -13.52 -6.68 6.77
CA GLN A 42 -14.37 -5.51 6.97
C GLN A 42 -14.48 -4.73 5.68
N ILE A 43 -15.70 -4.30 5.36
CA ILE A 43 -16.00 -3.40 4.24
C ILE A 43 -16.79 -2.23 4.80
N LEU A 44 -16.32 -1.02 4.52
CA LEU A 44 -16.91 0.24 4.95
C LEU A 44 -17.27 1.06 3.71
N PRO A 45 -18.46 0.83 3.11
CA PRO A 45 -18.93 1.61 1.98
C PRO A 45 -19.29 3.04 2.39
N ASN A 46 -19.14 3.99 1.46
CA ASN A 46 -19.63 5.35 1.64
C ASN A 46 -21.17 5.36 1.55
N ALA A 47 -21.83 5.24 2.69
CA ALA A 47 -23.29 5.10 2.78
C ALA A 47 -24.09 6.27 2.16
N GLN A 48 -23.47 7.42 1.89
CA GLN A 48 -24.13 8.53 1.18
C GLN A 48 -24.11 8.34 -0.34
N LEU A 49 -23.09 7.64 -0.86
CA LEU A 49 -22.81 7.51 -2.29
C LEU A 49 -23.16 6.15 -2.87
N VAL A 50 -23.13 5.08 -2.06
CA VAL A 50 -23.37 3.72 -2.52
C VAL A 50 -24.42 3.01 -1.69
N TYR A 51 -25.26 2.26 -2.39
CA TYR A 51 -26.12 1.23 -1.85
C TYR A 51 -25.46 -0.14 -2.06
N SER A 52 -25.74 -1.07 -1.15
CA SER A 52 -25.35 -2.48 -1.23
C SER A 52 -26.52 -3.35 -0.81
N ASP A 53 -26.61 -4.58 -1.31
CA ASP A 53 -27.66 -5.53 -0.93
C ASP A 53 -27.28 -6.26 0.37
N PRO A 54 -27.95 -6.00 1.51
CA PRO A 54 -27.64 -6.66 2.77
C PRO A 54 -27.98 -8.16 2.77
N SER A 55 -28.83 -8.60 1.84
CA SER A 55 -29.23 -10.01 1.71
C SER A 55 -28.24 -10.85 0.90
N GLN A 56 -27.24 -10.21 0.25
CA GLN A 56 -26.23 -10.90 -0.54
C GLN A 56 -25.33 -11.78 0.34
N SER A 57 -25.51 -13.09 0.20
CA SER A 57 -24.77 -14.12 0.93
C SER A 57 -23.49 -14.61 0.26
N ASP A 58 -23.24 -14.23 -1.01
CA ASP A 58 -21.97 -14.53 -1.67
C ASP A 58 -20.82 -13.86 -0.89
N SER A 59 -19.83 -14.68 -0.52
CA SER A 59 -18.65 -14.26 0.22
C SER A 59 -17.54 -13.74 -0.70
N ASN A 60 -17.56 -14.13 -1.98
CA ASN A 60 -16.52 -13.81 -2.94
C ASN A 60 -16.88 -12.66 -3.89
N THR A 61 -18.14 -12.26 -3.94
CA THR A 61 -18.58 -11.08 -4.68
C THR A 61 -19.46 -10.15 -3.84
N LYS A 62 -19.36 -8.85 -4.12
CA LYS A 62 -20.24 -7.81 -3.55
C LYS A 62 -20.70 -6.82 -4.61
N ASP A 63 -22.01 -6.63 -4.71
CA ASP A 63 -22.64 -5.71 -5.67
C ASP A 63 -22.99 -4.38 -5.01
N PHE A 64 -22.77 -3.30 -5.75
CA PHE A 64 -23.02 -1.93 -5.31
C PHE A 64 -23.69 -1.10 -6.41
N TRP A 65 -24.54 -0.16 -5.98
CA TRP A 65 -25.21 0.79 -6.84
C TRP A 65 -24.97 2.21 -6.34
N MET A 66 -24.58 3.11 -7.23
CA MET A 66 -24.37 4.51 -6.85
C MET A 66 -25.71 5.22 -6.67
N ASN A 67 -25.79 6.03 -5.61
CA ASN A 67 -26.80 7.07 -5.49
C ASN A 67 -26.47 8.19 -6.49
N MET A 68 -27.06 8.13 -7.67
CA MET A 68 -26.79 9.07 -8.76
C MET A 68 -27.11 10.53 -8.40
N GLN A 69 -28.10 10.77 -7.53
CA GLN A 69 -28.46 12.13 -7.09
C GLN A 69 -27.36 12.71 -6.21
N THR A 70 -26.94 11.98 -5.16
CA THR A 70 -25.86 12.43 -4.27
C THR A 70 -24.54 12.52 -5.01
N LEU A 71 -24.23 11.56 -5.89
CA LEU A 71 -23.03 11.59 -6.73
C LEU A 71 -22.98 12.84 -7.60
N THR A 72 -24.08 13.18 -8.27
CA THR A 72 -24.15 14.37 -9.13
C THR A 72 -23.93 15.66 -8.33
N ALA A 73 -24.57 15.78 -7.17
CA ALA A 73 -24.36 16.94 -6.29
C ALA A 73 -22.91 17.02 -5.78
N TYR A 74 -22.32 15.89 -5.42
CA TYR A 74 -20.93 15.81 -4.96
C TYR A 74 -19.93 16.21 -6.04
N LEU A 75 -20.09 15.70 -7.27
CA LEU A 75 -19.23 16.04 -8.40
C LEU A 75 -19.34 17.52 -8.79
N LYS A 76 -20.55 18.11 -8.74
CA LYS A 76 -20.74 19.56 -8.93
C LYS A 76 -19.92 20.36 -7.93
N LYS A 77 -20.02 20.02 -6.64
CA LYS A 77 -19.28 20.69 -5.58
C LYS A 77 -17.77 20.60 -5.79
N LEU A 78 -17.26 19.42 -6.20
CA LEU A 78 -15.84 19.26 -6.52
C LEU A 78 -15.42 20.12 -7.72
N ALA A 79 -16.30 20.25 -8.73
CA ALA A 79 -16.02 21.09 -9.89
C ALA A 79 -16.06 22.59 -9.60
N GLU A 80 -16.95 23.04 -8.71
CA GLU A 80 -16.98 24.42 -8.23
C GLU A 80 -15.70 24.75 -7.45
N GLN A 81 -15.20 23.81 -6.64
CA GLN A 81 -13.96 23.98 -5.88
C GLN A 81 -12.72 23.95 -6.77
N ASN A 82 -12.68 23.06 -7.77
CA ASN A 82 -11.53 22.88 -8.66
C ASN A 82 -11.99 22.74 -10.14
N PRO A 83 -12.34 23.86 -10.81
CA PRO A 83 -12.89 23.82 -12.17
C PRO A 83 -11.90 23.35 -13.25
N SER A 84 -10.59 23.51 -13.01
CA SER A 84 -9.54 23.14 -13.95
C SER A 84 -9.15 21.66 -13.90
N SER A 85 -9.75 20.86 -13.01
CA SER A 85 -9.41 19.45 -12.90
C SER A 85 -9.98 18.63 -14.06
N SER A 86 -9.14 17.81 -14.69
CA SER A 86 -9.58 16.88 -15.74
C SER A 86 -10.41 15.71 -15.18
N TYR A 87 -10.19 15.35 -13.91
CA TYR A 87 -10.87 14.25 -13.24
C TYR A 87 -11.24 14.61 -11.80
N TYR A 88 -12.35 14.06 -11.32
CA TYR A 88 -12.80 14.17 -9.93
C TYR A 88 -12.77 12.79 -9.29
N ASN A 89 -12.00 12.67 -8.21
CA ASN A 89 -11.83 11.42 -7.46
C ASN A 89 -12.89 11.32 -6.37
N VAL A 90 -13.57 10.18 -6.31
CA VAL A 90 -14.64 9.91 -5.35
C VAL A 90 -14.30 8.65 -4.57
N ASP A 91 -14.14 8.77 -3.26
CA ASP A 91 -13.87 7.65 -2.38
C ASP A 91 -15.15 6.84 -2.15
N ILE A 92 -15.12 5.59 -2.61
CA ILE A 92 -16.28 4.70 -2.66
C ILE A 92 -16.37 3.85 -1.41
N LEU A 93 -15.26 3.22 -1.02
CA LEU A 93 -15.23 2.38 0.17
C LEU A 93 -13.82 2.21 0.72
N LYS A 94 -13.77 1.75 1.97
CA LYS A 94 -12.55 1.26 2.63
C LYS A 94 -12.75 -0.20 3.00
N TYR A 95 -11.67 -0.97 3.01
CA TYR A 95 -11.72 -2.37 3.39
C TYR A 95 -10.49 -2.81 4.20
N GLN A 96 -10.66 -3.86 4.98
CA GLN A 96 -9.60 -4.56 5.67
C GLN A 96 -9.53 -6.00 5.16
N VAL A 97 -8.32 -6.50 4.92
CA VAL A 97 -8.06 -7.84 4.39
C VAL A 97 -7.52 -8.72 5.51
N SER A 98 -7.99 -9.96 5.57
CA SER A 98 -7.44 -10.99 6.44
C SER A 98 -5.99 -11.29 6.07
N SER A 99 -5.20 -11.60 7.10
CA SER A 99 -3.77 -11.87 6.94
C SER A 99 -3.33 -13.08 7.75
N ASN A 100 -2.42 -13.85 7.16
CA ASN A 100 -1.87 -15.08 7.74
C ASN A 100 -0.43 -14.84 8.20
N GLY A 101 -0.21 -13.76 8.96
CA GLY A 101 1.11 -13.35 9.44
C GLY A 101 2.11 -13.17 8.30
N ILE A 102 3.29 -13.78 8.43
CA ILE A 102 4.42 -13.60 7.50
C ILE A 102 4.14 -14.06 6.06
N GLN A 103 3.12 -14.89 5.84
CA GLN A 103 2.74 -15.30 4.48
C GLN A 103 2.01 -14.20 3.72
N SER A 104 1.44 -13.23 4.43
CA SER A 104 0.73 -12.08 3.84
C SER A 104 1.60 -10.83 3.71
N THR A 105 2.88 -10.91 4.04
CA THR A 105 3.85 -9.81 3.85
C THR A 105 4.60 -9.98 2.54
N PRO A 106 4.64 -8.97 1.66
CA PRO A 106 5.35 -9.06 0.37
C PRO A 106 6.88 -8.98 0.50
N LEU A 107 7.41 -8.55 1.67
CA LEU A 107 8.85 -8.47 1.92
C LEU A 107 9.19 -8.95 3.34
N ASN A 108 9.61 -10.20 3.48
CA ASN A 108 9.95 -10.75 4.79
C ASN A 108 11.30 -10.20 5.26
N LEU A 109 11.42 -9.95 6.57
CA LEU A 109 12.60 -9.35 7.17
C LEU A 109 13.06 -10.15 8.39
N ALA A 110 14.38 -10.22 8.59
CA ALA A 110 15.00 -10.67 9.81
C ALA A 110 16.15 -9.73 10.17
N THR A 111 16.23 -9.33 11.44
CA THR A 111 17.24 -8.37 11.90
C THR A 111 18.14 -9.03 12.94
N TYR A 112 19.42 -8.68 12.92
CA TYR A 112 20.42 -9.21 13.82
C TYR A 112 21.33 -8.08 14.28
N TRP A 113 21.58 -8.04 15.59
CA TRP A 113 22.39 -7.01 16.23
C TRP A 113 23.50 -7.65 17.05
N LYS A 114 24.69 -7.06 16.96
CA LYS A 114 25.82 -7.37 17.83
C LYS A 114 26.36 -6.06 18.38
N CYS A 115 25.93 -5.72 19.60
CA CYS A 115 26.29 -4.47 20.25
C CYS A 115 27.47 -4.69 21.21
N SER A 116 28.53 -3.92 21.01
CA SER A 116 29.70 -3.83 21.89
C SER A 116 29.87 -2.38 22.37
N LEU A 117 30.77 -2.14 23.33
CA LEU A 117 31.00 -0.79 23.87
C LEU A 117 31.53 0.20 22.82
N THR A 118 32.31 -0.27 21.87
CA THR A 118 32.98 0.58 20.86
C THR A 118 32.43 0.40 19.47
N THR A 119 31.66 -0.66 19.22
CA THR A 119 31.18 -1.02 17.89
C THR A 119 29.80 -1.67 17.94
N THR A 120 29.00 -1.42 16.91
CA THR A 120 27.74 -2.12 16.66
C THR A 120 27.74 -2.70 15.25
N ASP A 121 27.57 -4.02 15.13
CA ASP A 121 27.36 -4.68 13.85
C ASP A 121 25.86 -5.00 13.67
N ILE A 122 25.32 -4.68 12.51
CA ILE A 122 23.92 -4.89 12.13
C ILE A 122 23.87 -5.73 10.86
N ARG A 123 22.95 -6.69 10.82
CA ARG A 123 22.56 -7.40 9.61
C ARG A 123 21.04 -7.40 9.46
N VAL A 124 20.55 -7.05 8.28
CA VAL A 124 19.14 -7.15 7.90
C VAL A 124 19.03 -8.07 6.71
N ASP A 125 18.41 -9.22 6.88
CA ASP A 125 18.06 -10.12 5.79
C ASP A 125 16.65 -9.79 5.30
N TYR A 126 16.49 -9.74 3.98
CA TYR A 126 15.19 -9.55 3.35
C TYR A 126 14.92 -10.65 2.32
N LYS A 127 13.65 -11.01 2.17
CA LYS A 127 13.19 -11.99 1.19
C LYS A 127 11.87 -11.55 0.57
N TYR A 128 11.88 -11.36 -0.75
CA TYR A 128 10.66 -11.14 -1.53
C TYR A 128 9.71 -12.33 -1.39
N ASN A 129 8.42 -12.04 -1.21
CA ASN A 129 7.38 -13.04 -1.08
C ASN A 129 6.31 -12.85 -2.18
N PRO A 130 6.40 -13.59 -3.30
CA PRO A 130 5.42 -13.50 -4.37
C PRO A 130 4.04 -14.01 -3.93
N GLU A 131 3.98 -14.97 -2.99
CA GLU A 131 2.73 -15.62 -2.54
C GLU A 131 1.81 -14.68 -1.76
N ALA A 132 2.33 -13.55 -1.27
CA ALA A 132 1.53 -12.49 -0.65
C ALA A 132 0.65 -11.73 -1.66
N MET A 133 0.85 -11.94 -2.96
CA MET A 133 0.16 -11.26 -4.05
C MET A 133 -0.52 -12.27 -4.96
N VAL A 134 -1.70 -11.94 -5.48
CA VAL A 134 -2.38 -12.79 -6.47
C VAL A 134 -1.65 -12.77 -7.82
N SER A 135 -1.10 -11.62 -8.18
CA SER A 135 -0.19 -11.48 -9.30
C SER A 135 1.10 -10.83 -8.77
N PRO A 136 2.23 -11.55 -8.74
CA PRO A 136 3.49 -11.02 -8.25
C PRO A 136 3.89 -9.74 -8.99
N ALA A 137 4.16 -8.68 -8.24
CA ALA A 137 4.52 -7.37 -8.76
C ALA A 137 5.80 -6.84 -8.11
N VAL A 138 6.54 -6.01 -8.83
CA VAL A 138 7.80 -5.44 -8.36
C VAL A 138 7.54 -4.53 -7.16
N LEU A 139 8.39 -4.63 -6.14
CA LEU A 139 8.48 -3.65 -5.07
C LEU A 139 9.51 -2.60 -5.46
N SER A 140 9.08 -1.36 -5.64
CA SER A 140 9.91 -0.25 -6.10
C SER A 140 10.12 0.76 -4.98
N ASN A 141 11.19 1.56 -5.10
CA ASN A 141 11.56 2.59 -4.13
C ASN A 141 11.70 2.01 -2.71
N VAL A 142 12.34 0.85 -2.59
CA VAL A 142 12.50 0.17 -1.32
C VAL A 142 13.52 0.93 -0.47
N GLN A 143 13.09 1.42 0.69
CA GLN A 143 13.91 2.13 1.65
C GLN A 143 13.89 1.38 2.97
N ILE A 144 15.07 1.11 3.53
CA ILE A 144 15.21 0.47 4.83
C ILE A 144 15.95 1.45 5.74
N LEU A 145 15.26 1.92 6.78
CA LEU A 145 15.76 2.88 7.75
C LEU A 145 16.03 2.18 9.08
N MET A 146 17.27 2.31 9.56
CA MET A 146 17.73 1.74 10.82
C MET A 146 18.23 2.85 11.76
N PRO A 147 17.52 3.12 12.87
CA PRO A 147 18.04 4.01 13.92
C PRO A 147 19.20 3.36 14.67
N VAL A 148 20.28 4.11 14.90
CA VAL A 148 21.47 3.62 15.63
C VAL A 148 21.93 4.71 16.61
N ASP A 149 21.94 4.42 17.91
CA ASP A 149 22.45 5.30 18.95
C ASP A 149 23.88 4.93 19.38
N GLY A 150 24.40 5.61 20.43
CA GLY A 150 25.74 5.38 20.96
C GLY A 150 26.84 6.28 20.38
N GLY A 151 26.50 7.45 19.85
CA GLY A 151 27.48 8.42 19.36
C GLY A 151 28.27 7.89 18.16
N VAL A 152 27.57 7.52 17.09
CA VAL A 152 28.19 6.99 15.87
C VAL A 152 29.18 8.00 15.29
N THR A 153 30.44 7.58 15.18
CA THR A 153 31.54 8.38 14.61
C THR A 153 31.88 7.97 13.19
N CYS A 154 31.70 6.68 12.86
CA CYS A 154 31.97 6.12 11.54
C CYS A 154 30.95 5.02 11.22
N MET A 155 30.56 4.91 9.95
CA MET A 155 29.71 3.84 9.43
C MET A 155 30.37 3.20 8.21
N GLN A 156 30.45 1.88 8.21
CA GLN A 156 30.82 1.06 7.06
C GLN A 156 29.64 0.16 6.71
N SER A 157 29.24 0.08 5.44
CA SER A 157 28.07 -0.73 5.06
C SER A 157 28.23 -1.41 3.71
N LEU A 158 27.56 -2.56 3.57
CA LEU A 158 27.44 -3.31 2.33
C LEU A 158 26.00 -3.85 2.19
N PRO A 159 25.24 -3.46 1.16
CA PRO A 159 25.55 -2.40 0.19
C PRO A 159 25.67 -1.01 0.85
N THR A 160 26.15 -0.03 0.09
CA THR A 160 26.35 1.35 0.57
C THR A 160 25.03 1.94 1.10
N ALA A 161 25.09 2.48 2.31
CA ALA A 161 24.00 3.15 2.99
C ALA A 161 24.35 4.62 3.19
N ILE A 162 23.34 5.44 3.45
CA ILE A 162 23.49 6.85 3.79
C ILE A 162 23.32 6.98 5.30
N TRP A 163 24.32 7.52 5.98
CA TRP A 163 24.22 7.89 7.39
C TRP A 163 23.68 9.32 7.53
N ASN A 164 22.64 9.50 8.33
CA ASN A 164 22.14 10.80 8.74
C ASN A 164 22.46 11.01 10.22
N ALA A 165 23.44 11.87 10.51
CA ALA A 165 23.90 12.16 11.87
C ALA A 165 22.86 12.94 12.71
N GLU A 166 22.08 13.83 12.08
CA GLU A 166 21.05 14.62 12.76
C GLU A 166 19.91 13.72 13.29
N GLN A 167 19.47 12.78 12.46
CA GLN A 167 18.41 11.83 12.81
C GLN A 167 18.91 10.55 13.46
N LYS A 168 20.24 10.34 13.48
CA LYS A 168 20.92 9.11 13.96
C LYS A 168 20.38 7.85 13.27
N LYS A 169 20.32 7.88 11.93
CA LYS A 169 19.73 6.81 11.11
C LYS A 169 20.62 6.43 9.93
N ALA A 170 20.75 5.12 9.70
CA ALA A 170 21.24 4.57 8.44
C ALA A 170 20.08 4.32 7.48
N LEU A 171 20.26 4.66 6.21
CA LEU A 171 19.27 4.47 5.15
C LEU A 171 19.88 3.68 3.99
N TRP A 172 19.31 2.51 3.71
CA TRP A 172 19.55 1.78 2.46
C TRP A 172 18.43 2.09 1.47
N LYS A 173 18.81 2.29 0.21
CA LYS A 173 17.88 2.45 -0.91
C LYS A 173 18.14 1.32 -1.91
N LEU A 174 17.15 0.46 -2.10
CA LEU A 174 17.14 -0.57 -3.13
C LEU A 174 16.14 -0.13 -4.19
N SER A 175 16.54 -0.14 -5.46
CA SER A 175 15.71 0.34 -6.57
C SER A 175 14.45 -0.51 -6.69
N GLU A 176 14.63 -1.81 -6.87
CA GLU A 176 13.58 -2.77 -7.14
C GLU A 176 13.88 -4.14 -6.53
N ILE A 177 12.85 -4.78 -5.98
CA ILE A 177 12.89 -6.16 -5.49
C ILE A 177 11.76 -6.96 -6.15
N SER A 178 12.11 -8.07 -6.78
CA SER A 178 11.17 -9.01 -7.42
C SER A 178 11.79 -10.41 -7.53
N GLU A 179 11.01 -11.39 -8.00
CA GLU A 179 11.53 -12.73 -8.36
C GLU A 179 12.65 -12.69 -9.42
N LYS A 180 12.69 -11.65 -10.25
CA LYS A 180 13.70 -11.49 -11.30
C LYS A 180 14.96 -10.77 -10.81
N SER A 181 14.92 -10.21 -9.61
CA SER A 181 16.10 -9.60 -9.00
C SER A 181 17.13 -10.69 -8.65
N GLU A 182 18.38 -10.27 -8.40
CA GLU A 182 19.43 -11.18 -7.94
C GLU A 182 18.98 -12.01 -6.73
N ASN A 183 19.38 -13.29 -6.70
CA ASN A 183 18.99 -14.26 -5.67
C ASN A 183 17.47 -14.40 -5.46
N GLY A 184 16.66 -14.15 -6.50
CA GLY A 184 15.20 -14.27 -6.44
C GLY A 184 14.55 -13.25 -5.52
N GLY A 185 15.15 -12.06 -5.37
CA GLY A 185 14.66 -11.00 -4.50
C GLY A 185 14.99 -11.21 -3.01
N SER A 186 15.96 -12.09 -2.71
CA SER A 186 16.51 -12.25 -1.37
C SER A 186 17.88 -11.57 -1.25
N GLY A 187 18.19 -11.03 -0.08
CA GLY A 187 19.49 -10.40 0.15
C GLY A 187 19.76 -10.06 1.61
N SER A 188 20.94 -9.49 1.84
CA SER A 188 21.41 -9.07 3.17
C SER A 188 22.00 -7.67 3.10
N LEU A 189 21.60 -6.82 4.02
CA LEU A 189 22.22 -5.53 4.30
C LEU A 189 23.07 -5.67 5.56
N ARG A 190 24.31 -5.19 5.51
CA ARG A 190 25.23 -5.23 6.66
C ARG A 190 25.80 -3.85 6.90
N ALA A 191 25.91 -3.46 8.16
CA ALA A 191 26.66 -2.28 8.55
C ALA A 191 27.40 -2.48 9.86
N LYS A 192 28.54 -1.82 9.98
CA LYS A 192 29.33 -1.69 11.20
C LYS A 192 29.42 -0.21 11.54
N PHE A 193 29.18 0.10 12.80
CA PHE A 193 29.21 1.46 13.35
C PHE A 193 30.27 1.53 14.45
N ASP A 194 31.16 2.51 14.37
CA ASP A 194 32.09 2.82 15.45
C ASP A 194 31.46 3.88 16.37
N LEU A 195 31.55 3.67 17.67
CA LEU A 195 30.78 4.38 18.69
C LEU A 195 31.69 5.16 19.64
N SER A 196 31.28 6.38 20.04
CA SER A 196 31.91 7.13 21.12
C SER A 196 31.23 6.93 22.49
N GLU A 197 29.96 6.54 22.50
CA GLU A 197 29.09 6.47 23.69
C GLU A 197 28.30 5.15 23.72
N GLY A 198 28.93 4.03 23.33
CA GLY A 198 28.28 2.72 23.30
C GLY A 198 27.99 2.12 24.68
N PRO A 199 27.25 0.99 24.74
CA PRO A 199 26.76 0.21 23.60
C PRO A 199 25.44 0.75 23.05
N THR A 200 25.22 0.53 21.75
CA THR A 200 23.93 0.83 21.12
C THR A 200 22.82 -0.07 21.67
N LYS A 201 21.62 0.46 21.86
CA LYS A 201 20.42 -0.34 22.15
C LYS A 201 19.76 -0.75 20.84
N PRO A 202 19.53 -2.06 20.59
CA PRO A 202 18.80 -2.50 19.40
C PRO A 202 17.47 -1.76 19.26
N SER A 203 17.17 -1.31 18.05
CA SER A 203 15.99 -0.52 17.75
C SER A 203 15.20 -1.10 16.59
N THR A 204 13.94 -0.71 16.50
CA THR A 204 13.04 -1.12 15.43
C THR A 204 13.44 -0.47 14.11
N LEU A 205 13.65 -1.27 13.08
CA LEU A 205 13.83 -0.76 11.73
C LEU A 205 12.49 -0.43 11.09
N ALA A 206 12.48 0.51 10.14
CA ALA A 206 11.32 0.83 9.32
C ALA A 206 11.62 0.58 7.84
N VAL A 207 10.63 0.07 7.10
CA VAL A 207 10.72 -0.14 5.66
C VAL A 207 9.65 0.64 4.93
N GLN A 208 10.02 1.18 3.77
CA GLN A 208 9.08 1.77 2.84
C GLN A 208 9.25 1.17 1.45
N PHE A 209 8.14 0.89 0.77
CA PHE A 209 8.13 0.53 -0.65
C PHE A 209 6.75 0.78 -1.25
N VAL A 210 6.71 0.83 -2.57
CA VAL A 210 5.47 0.92 -3.35
C VAL A 210 5.46 -0.19 -4.40
N SER A 211 4.27 -0.61 -4.82
CA SER A 211 4.10 -1.53 -5.93
C SER A 211 2.90 -1.12 -6.75
N GLU A 212 3.04 -1.15 -8.07
CA GLU A 212 1.97 -0.85 -9.02
C GLU A 212 1.62 -2.09 -9.85
N GLY A 213 0.37 -2.18 -10.29
CA GLY A 213 -0.14 -3.28 -11.13
C GLY A 213 -0.79 -4.43 -10.35
N SER A 214 -0.71 -4.45 -9.02
CA SER A 214 -1.28 -5.54 -8.19
C SER A 214 -1.88 -5.04 -6.89
N THR A 215 -2.60 -5.93 -6.18
CA THR A 215 -3.12 -5.72 -4.83
C THR A 215 -2.79 -6.90 -3.94
N LEU A 216 -2.62 -6.66 -2.64
CA LEU A 216 -2.46 -7.76 -1.65
C LEU A 216 -3.78 -8.50 -1.41
N SER A 217 -4.91 -7.86 -1.69
CA SER A 217 -6.23 -8.47 -1.49
C SER A 217 -6.63 -9.44 -2.60
N GLY A 218 -6.12 -9.24 -3.82
CA GLY A 218 -6.63 -9.93 -5.01
C GLY A 218 -7.96 -9.40 -5.53
N ALA A 219 -8.52 -8.37 -4.89
CA ALA A 219 -9.80 -7.80 -5.26
C ALA A 219 -9.77 -7.23 -6.69
N ASP A 220 -10.87 -7.40 -7.40
CA ASP A 220 -11.08 -6.81 -8.71
C ASP A 220 -12.44 -6.13 -8.80
N VAL A 221 -12.61 -5.25 -9.79
CA VAL A 221 -13.83 -4.47 -9.98
C VAL A 221 -14.31 -4.60 -11.40
N GLU A 222 -15.60 -4.85 -11.57
CA GLU A 222 -16.27 -4.80 -12.86
C GLU A 222 -17.53 -3.93 -12.80
N LEU A 223 -17.92 -3.36 -13.94
CA LEU A 223 -19.19 -2.63 -14.06
C LEU A 223 -20.32 -3.61 -14.39
N VAL A 224 -21.49 -3.31 -13.84
CA VAL A 224 -22.72 -4.05 -14.11
C VAL A 224 -23.65 -3.16 -14.95
N GLY A 225 -24.09 -3.68 -16.09
CA GLY A 225 -24.90 -2.94 -17.08
C GLY A 225 -24.06 -2.31 -18.20
N THR A 226 -24.73 -1.59 -19.10
CA THR A 226 -24.15 -1.10 -20.36
C THR A 226 -23.98 0.43 -20.42
N GLY A 227 -24.45 1.16 -19.40
CA GLY A 227 -24.41 2.63 -19.39
C GLY A 227 -23.03 3.24 -19.14
N TYR A 228 -22.07 2.44 -18.69
CA TYR A 228 -20.74 2.89 -18.29
C TYR A 228 -19.67 1.91 -18.78
N ARG A 229 -18.44 2.41 -18.93
CA ARG A 229 -17.25 1.60 -19.22
C ARG A 229 -16.08 2.04 -18.35
N LEU A 230 -15.25 1.09 -17.95
CA LEU A 230 -13.98 1.40 -17.28
C LEU A 230 -12.97 1.82 -18.34
N SER A 231 -12.36 2.99 -18.17
CA SER A 231 -11.25 3.43 -19.01
C SER A 231 -9.93 2.82 -18.55
N LEU A 232 -9.74 2.72 -17.22
CA LEU A 232 -8.53 2.25 -16.58
C LEU A 232 -8.87 1.69 -15.20
N ILE A 233 -8.24 0.57 -14.83
CA ILE A 233 -8.22 0.07 -13.44
C ILE A 233 -6.78 0.17 -12.95
N LYS A 234 -6.51 1.08 -12.01
CA LYS A 234 -5.20 1.21 -11.38
C LYS A 234 -5.18 0.42 -10.07
N LYS A 235 -4.31 -0.58 -10.00
CA LYS A 235 -4.04 -1.38 -8.79
C LYS A 235 -2.67 -1.00 -8.25
N ARG A 236 -2.57 -0.77 -6.94
CA ARG A 236 -1.30 -0.50 -6.27
C ARG A 236 -1.40 -0.85 -4.78
N PHE A 237 -0.25 -1.08 -4.16
CA PHE A 237 -0.13 -1.12 -2.71
C PHE A 237 1.17 -0.43 -2.28
N ALA A 238 1.22 -0.01 -1.03
CA ALA A 238 2.39 0.62 -0.45
C ALA A 238 2.49 0.25 1.03
N THR A 239 3.68 0.38 1.59
CA THR A 239 3.90 0.25 3.02
C THR A 239 3.17 1.34 3.80
N GLY A 240 2.42 0.94 4.83
CA GLY A 240 2.05 1.81 5.95
C GLY A 240 3.15 1.78 7.02
N ARG A 241 2.81 1.33 8.24
CA ARG A 241 3.81 1.01 9.27
C ARG A 241 4.38 -0.38 9.01
N TYR A 242 5.55 -0.44 8.37
CA TYR A 242 6.29 -1.68 8.11
C TYR A 242 7.57 -1.70 8.94
N MET A 243 7.62 -2.58 9.94
CA MET A 243 8.66 -2.56 10.97
C MET A 243 9.16 -3.96 11.28
N ALA A 244 10.43 -4.07 11.66
CA ALA A 244 11.00 -5.30 12.20
C ALA A 244 11.86 -4.99 13.42
N ASP A 245 11.61 -5.75 14.49
CA ASP A 245 12.37 -5.68 15.74
C ASP A 245 13.55 -6.66 15.73
N CYS A 246 14.44 -6.50 16.72
CA CYS A 246 15.52 -7.42 17.05
C CYS A 246 15.02 -8.56 17.95
#